data_AF-A0A521PHE8-F1
#
_entry.id   AF-A0A521PHE8-F1
#
_cell.length_a   1.000
_cell.length_b   1.000
_cell.length_c   1.000
_cell.angle_alpha   90.00
_cell.angle_beta   90.00
_cell.angle_gamma   90.00
#
_symmetry.space_group_name_H-M   'P 1'
#
loop_
_entity.id
_entity.type
_entity.pdbx_description
1 polymer ?
#
loop_
_entity_poly.entity_id
_entity_poly.type
_entity_poly.pdbx_seq_one_letter_code
_entity_poly.pdbx_strand_id
1 'polypeptide(L)'
;MQFDAVYGGQSVDLLAWCVDVYHTISAKDYAPDLQYVDTSTLSTDFNGKALDSGDVLKIGLLANYGQGVFDDVPVPPPAFTQAEPKRNQFPNGSAGTTAYNNAKAAYNAAKAAYNTALAAYNTAVSTRYTRLQAVQGAIWQVASNRNVSSSDSSFDLLVDNLSSANLTDFFVGGYGDGDYGFTLITPVQQYGGWNGKTPLALTQSFVFATGAVPEPTTWALLIAGFGGAGAMLRRQRRLASVA
;
A
#
# COMPACT_ATOMS: atom_id res chain seq x y z
N MET A 1 -4.76 -3.46 6.49
CA MET A 1 -4.02 -3.86 7.72
C MET A 1 -2.71 -4.49 7.30
N GLN A 2 -1.65 -4.28 8.08
CA GLN A 2 -0.33 -4.87 7.81
C GLN A 2 -0.15 -6.09 8.72
N PHE A 3 0.23 -7.21 8.13
CA PHE A 3 0.54 -8.45 8.81
C PHE A 3 1.98 -8.85 8.51
N ASP A 4 2.70 -9.36 9.51
CA ASP A 4 3.98 -10.02 9.29
C ASP A 4 3.70 -11.47 8.91
N ALA A 5 3.92 -11.84 7.66
CA ALA A 5 3.77 -13.21 7.18
C ALA A 5 5.14 -13.86 6.95
N VAL A 6 5.23 -15.17 7.11
CA VAL A 6 6.46 -15.92 6.78
C VAL A 6 6.24 -16.71 5.50
N TYR A 7 6.91 -16.30 4.40
CA TYR A 7 6.89 -17.01 3.13
C TYR A 7 8.27 -17.59 2.83
N GLY A 8 8.38 -18.92 2.69
CA GLY A 8 9.67 -19.58 2.45
C GLY A 8 10.72 -19.36 3.56
N GLY A 9 10.29 -19.07 4.79
CA GLY A 9 11.18 -18.76 5.92
C GLY A 9 11.63 -17.30 6.03
N GLN A 10 11.15 -16.41 5.15
CA GLN A 10 11.41 -14.97 5.21
C GLN A 10 10.17 -14.21 5.68
N SER A 11 10.38 -13.21 6.54
CA SER A 11 9.32 -12.27 6.95
C SER A 11 8.99 -11.34 5.78
N VAL A 12 7.72 -11.24 5.42
CA VAL A 12 7.20 -10.33 4.40
C VAL A 12 6.04 -9.54 4.98
N ASP A 13 6.01 -8.24 4.67
CA ASP A 13 4.87 -7.38 4.98
C ASP A 13 3.71 -7.76 4.05
N LEU A 14 2.59 -8.17 4.62
CA LEU A 14 1.37 -8.51 3.90
C LEU A 14 0.32 -7.44 4.17
N LEU A 15 -0.10 -6.75 3.11
CA LEU A 15 -1.23 -5.83 3.17
C LEU A 15 -2.53 -6.59 2.84
N ALA A 16 -3.44 -6.62 3.80
CA ALA A 16 -4.78 -7.18 3.60
C ALA A 16 -5.86 -6.10 3.70
N TRP A 17 -6.92 -6.29 2.92
CA TRP A 17 -8.11 -5.46 2.92
C TRP A 17 -9.31 -6.27 3.41
N CYS A 18 -10.10 -5.70 4.30
CA CYS A 18 -11.31 -6.34 4.79
C CYS A 18 -12.40 -6.26 3.74
N VAL A 19 -13.07 -7.37 3.45
CA VAL A 19 -14.23 -7.38 2.56
C VAL A 19 -15.55 -7.41 3.34
N ASP A 20 -15.52 -7.84 4.62
CA ASP A 20 -16.68 -7.84 5.53
C ASP A 20 -16.55 -6.77 6.65
N VAL A 21 -17.70 -6.31 7.15
CA VAL A 21 -17.94 -5.20 8.08
C VAL A 21 -17.99 -5.67 9.54
N TYR A 22 -18.17 -6.97 9.82
CA TYR A 22 -18.18 -7.49 11.19
C TYR A 22 -16.93 -8.30 11.52
N HIS A 23 -16.00 -7.71 12.26
CA HIS A 23 -15.00 -8.46 13.00
C HIS A 23 -14.48 -7.69 14.21
N THR A 24 -14.11 -8.46 15.24
CA THR A 24 -13.23 -8.00 16.31
C THR A 24 -11.91 -8.75 16.14
N ILE A 25 -10.88 -8.07 15.64
CA ILE A 25 -9.51 -8.60 15.66
C ILE A 25 -8.96 -8.26 17.04
N SER A 26 -8.83 -9.26 17.91
CA SER A 26 -8.12 -9.09 19.18
C SER A 26 -6.85 -9.93 19.15
N ALA A 27 -5.71 -9.30 19.41
CA ALA A 27 -4.40 -9.95 19.45
C ALA A 27 -4.21 -10.88 20.66
N LYS A 28 -5.25 -11.07 21.49
CA LYS A 28 -5.02 -11.47 22.88
C LYS A 28 -4.66 -12.95 23.07
N ASP A 29 -5.01 -13.86 22.15
CA ASP A 29 -4.75 -15.30 22.37
C ASP A 29 -4.50 -16.10 21.06
N TYR A 30 -3.82 -15.53 20.05
CA TYR A 30 -3.50 -16.30 18.83
C TYR A 30 -2.17 -17.04 18.93
N ALA A 31 -2.26 -18.28 19.44
CA ALA A 31 -1.23 -19.31 19.30
C ALA A 31 -1.92 -20.65 18.98
N PRO A 32 -1.61 -21.34 17.87
CA PRO A 32 -0.67 -20.98 16.82
C PRO A 32 -1.28 -20.02 15.78
N ASP A 33 -0.42 -19.38 15.01
CA ASP A 33 -0.68 -18.47 13.88
C ASP A 33 -2.07 -18.61 13.23
N LEU A 34 -2.71 -17.47 12.93
CA LEU A 34 -3.90 -17.40 12.08
C LEU A 34 -3.67 -18.14 10.76
N GLN A 35 -4.00 -19.43 10.72
CA GLN A 35 -3.96 -20.23 9.51
C GLN A 35 -5.25 -20.02 8.73
N TYR A 36 -5.16 -19.17 7.73
CA TYR A 36 -6.19 -19.00 6.74
C TYR A 36 -5.97 -20.01 5.62
N VAL A 37 -6.75 -21.10 5.64
CA VAL A 37 -6.79 -22.07 4.54
C VAL A 37 -8.17 -21.96 3.92
N ASP A 38 -8.29 -21.14 2.89
CA ASP A 38 -9.54 -21.03 2.17
C ASP A 38 -9.32 -21.00 0.66
N THR A 39 -10.08 -21.85 -0.02
CA THR A 39 -10.19 -21.93 -1.49
C THR A 39 -11.59 -21.56 -1.95
N SER A 40 -12.43 -21.05 -1.05
CA SER A 40 -13.83 -20.71 -1.33
C SER A 40 -13.90 -19.37 -2.05
N THR A 41 -14.73 -19.33 -3.08
CA THR A 41 -14.98 -18.11 -3.85
C THR A 41 -15.88 -17.16 -3.05
N LEU A 42 -15.60 -15.85 -3.05
CA LEU A 42 -16.53 -14.85 -2.53
C LEU A 42 -17.80 -14.88 -3.37
N SER A 43 -18.83 -15.58 -2.90
CA SER A 43 -20.08 -15.71 -3.66
C SER A 43 -21.18 -14.82 -3.15
N THR A 44 -21.10 -14.32 -1.92
CA THR A 44 -22.16 -13.53 -1.28
C THR A 44 -21.63 -12.44 -0.36
N ASP A 45 -22.37 -11.34 -0.24
CA ASP A 45 -22.19 -10.32 0.79
C ASP A 45 -22.69 -10.79 2.17
N PHE A 46 -22.52 -9.92 3.18
CA PHE A 46 -22.95 -10.16 4.56
C PHE A 46 -24.47 -10.28 4.75
N ASN A 47 -25.30 -9.84 3.79
CA ASN A 47 -26.74 -10.05 3.78
C ASN A 47 -27.16 -11.28 2.95
N GLY A 48 -26.19 -12.05 2.44
CA GLY A 48 -26.44 -13.20 1.58
C GLY A 48 -26.80 -12.84 0.13
N LYS A 49 -26.64 -11.57 -0.29
CA LYS A 49 -26.76 -11.17 -1.70
C LYS A 49 -25.58 -11.76 -2.46
N ALA A 50 -25.83 -12.42 -3.59
CA ALA A 50 -24.74 -12.89 -4.42
C ALA A 50 -23.87 -11.70 -4.92
N LEU A 51 -22.55 -11.85 -4.80
CA LEU A 51 -21.62 -10.96 -5.51
C LEU A 51 -21.46 -11.48 -6.93
N ASP A 52 -21.57 -10.58 -7.89
CA ASP A 52 -21.33 -10.95 -9.28
C ASP A 52 -19.82 -10.86 -9.62
N SER A 53 -19.46 -11.35 -10.80
CA SER A 53 -18.09 -11.29 -11.30
C SER A 53 -17.52 -9.87 -11.41
N GLY A 54 -18.39 -8.88 -11.58
CA GLY A 54 -18.01 -7.47 -11.62
C GLY A 54 -17.66 -6.94 -10.23
N ASP A 55 -18.46 -7.24 -9.21
CA ASP A 55 -18.19 -6.89 -7.81
C ASP A 55 -16.84 -7.48 -7.36
N VAL A 56 -16.61 -8.76 -7.63
CA VAL A 56 -15.37 -9.47 -7.29
C VAL A 56 -14.16 -8.86 -8.01
N LEU A 57 -14.29 -8.56 -9.31
CA LEU A 57 -13.23 -7.89 -10.07
C LEU A 57 -12.88 -6.51 -9.49
N LYS A 58 -13.90 -5.71 -9.16
CA LYS A 58 -13.69 -4.37 -8.58
C LYS A 58 -12.98 -4.44 -7.23
N ILE A 59 -13.36 -5.38 -6.36
CA ILE A 59 -12.69 -5.60 -5.07
C ILE A 59 -11.22 -5.95 -5.29
N GLY A 60 -10.90 -6.81 -6.26
CA GLY A 60 -9.53 -7.14 -6.64
C GLY A 60 -8.73 -5.95 -7.16
N LEU A 61 -9.33 -5.11 -8.02
CA LEU A 61 -8.70 -3.89 -8.55
C LEU A 61 -8.43 -2.87 -7.43
N LEU A 62 -9.39 -2.68 -6.52
CA LEU A 62 -9.22 -1.82 -5.35
C LEU A 62 -8.11 -2.31 -4.43
N ALA A 63 -8.00 -3.62 -4.20
CA ALA A 63 -6.93 -4.20 -3.41
C ALA A 63 -5.55 -3.94 -4.04
N ASN A 64 -5.43 -4.08 -5.37
CA ASN A 64 -4.20 -3.79 -6.12
C ASN A 64 -3.83 -2.30 -6.10
N TYR A 65 -4.80 -1.42 -6.29
CA TYR A 65 -4.56 0.02 -6.14
C TYR A 65 -4.15 0.40 -4.73
N GLY A 66 -4.82 -0.18 -3.73
CA GLY A 66 -4.45 -0.02 -2.34
C GLY A 66 -3.02 -0.47 -2.05
N GLN A 67 -2.57 -1.59 -2.65
CA GLN A 67 -1.19 -2.03 -2.59
C GLN A 67 -0.24 -1.00 -3.21
N GLY A 68 -0.56 -0.47 -4.39
CA GLY A 68 0.23 0.59 -5.03
C GLY A 68 0.37 1.84 -4.16
N VAL A 69 -0.74 2.30 -3.55
CA VAL A 69 -0.72 3.42 -2.60
C VAL A 69 0.08 3.08 -1.34
N PHE A 70 0.07 1.82 -0.89
CA PHE A 70 0.87 1.38 0.24
C PHE A 70 2.37 1.40 -0.11
N ASP A 71 2.75 0.94 -1.29
CA ASP A 71 4.15 0.91 -1.71
C ASP A 71 4.72 2.31 -2.03
N ASP A 72 3.85 3.27 -2.40
CA ASP A 72 4.19 4.69 -2.64
C ASP A 72 4.45 5.46 -1.32
N VAL A 73 5.46 5.03 -0.57
CA VAL A 73 5.84 5.65 0.71
C VAL A 73 6.58 6.97 0.43
N PRO A 74 6.08 8.12 0.95
CA PRO A 74 6.78 9.40 0.81
C PRO A 74 8.18 9.33 1.40
N VAL A 75 9.15 9.94 0.73
CA VAL A 75 10.54 10.00 1.22
C VAL A 75 10.67 11.15 2.23
N PRO A 76 11.11 10.89 3.48
CA PRO A 76 11.32 11.94 4.46
C PRO A 76 12.47 12.87 4.04
N PRO A 77 12.40 14.18 4.34
CA PRO A 77 13.53 15.07 4.11
C PRO A 77 14.73 14.62 4.97
N PRO A 78 15.97 14.81 4.50
CA PRO A 78 17.15 14.56 5.31
C PRO A 78 17.09 15.32 6.63
N ALA A 79 17.52 14.68 7.72
CA ALA A 79 17.53 15.30 9.04
C ALA A 79 18.30 16.62 9.01
N PHE A 80 17.74 17.66 9.64
CA PHE A 80 18.41 18.95 9.73
C PHE A 80 19.56 18.89 10.74
N THR A 81 20.80 18.83 10.26
CA THR A 81 22.01 18.66 11.08
C THR A 81 22.82 19.94 11.28
N GLN A 82 22.46 21.04 10.60
CA GLN A 82 23.21 22.29 10.71
C GLN A 82 23.11 22.85 12.13
N ALA A 83 24.26 23.08 12.76
CA ALA A 83 24.30 23.71 14.07
C ALA A 83 23.96 25.20 13.97
N GLU A 84 23.23 25.71 14.96
CA GLU A 84 22.93 27.13 15.06
C GLU A 84 24.21 27.94 15.29
N PRO A 85 24.50 28.99 14.48
CA PRO A 85 25.62 29.89 14.71
C PRO A 85 25.50 30.56 16.08
N LYS A 86 26.56 30.51 16.87
CA LYS A 86 26.63 31.15 18.20
C LYS A 86 27.44 32.42 18.11
N ARG A 87 27.00 33.48 18.81
CA ARG A 87 27.67 34.79 18.75
C ARG A 87 29.15 34.75 19.15
N ASN A 88 29.52 33.89 20.08
CA ASN A 88 30.89 33.70 20.55
C ASN A 88 31.83 33.03 19.53
N GLN A 89 31.31 32.53 18.41
CA GLN A 89 32.11 32.00 17.29
C GLN A 89 32.64 33.10 16.36
N PHE A 90 32.25 34.36 16.58
CA PHE A 90 32.57 35.49 15.71
C PHE A 90 33.37 36.56 16.47
N PRO A 91 34.28 37.29 15.80
CA PRO A 91 35.01 38.39 16.41
C PRO A 91 34.11 39.47 17.02
N ASN A 92 34.66 40.25 17.95
CA ASN A 92 33.99 41.45 18.47
C ASN A 92 34.06 42.60 17.45
N GLY A 93 33.13 43.55 17.55
CA GLY A 93 33.04 44.71 16.66
C GLY A 93 32.07 44.55 15.50
N SER A 94 31.93 45.60 14.69
CA SER A 94 30.95 45.71 13.61
C SER A 94 31.09 44.59 12.57
N ALA A 95 32.31 44.30 12.12
CA ALA A 95 32.58 43.25 11.14
C ALA A 95 32.12 41.87 11.62
N GLY A 96 32.43 41.50 12.87
CA GLY A 96 32.00 40.23 13.44
C GLY A 96 30.49 40.16 13.67
N THR A 97 29.84 41.30 13.94
CA THR A 97 28.37 41.39 13.99
C THR A 97 27.73 41.15 12.64
N THR A 98 28.25 41.74 11.58
CA THR A 98 27.79 41.48 10.22
C THR A 98 27.97 40.00 9.86
N ALA A 99 29.12 39.41 10.17
CA ALA A 99 29.38 37.98 9.90
C ALA A 99 28.42 37.04 10.65
N TYR A 100 28.18 37.29 11.95
CA TYR A 100 27.21 36.54 12.74
C TYR A 100 25.80 36.66 12.16
N ASN A 101 25.35 37.88 11.84
CA ASN A 101 24.02 38.11 11.30
C ASN A 101 23.82 37.40 9.95
N ASN A 102 24.83 37.43 9.08
CA ASN A 102 24.81 36.73 7.80
C ASN A 102 24.74 35.20 8.00
N ALA A 103 25.56 34.64 8.90
CA ALA A 103 25.53 33.21 9.21
C ALA A 103 24.18 32.79 9.82
N LYS A 104 23.64 33.61 10.73
CA LYS A 104 22.35 33.39 11.38
C LYS A 104 21.20 33.45 10.36
N ALA A 105 21.25 34.39 9.42
CA ALA A 105 20.27 34.50 8.33
C ALA A 105 20.32 33.26 7.42
N ALA A 106 21.51 32.79 7.04
CA ALA A 106 21.68 31.58 6.24
C ALA A 106 21.15 30.32 6.95
N TYR A 107 21.45 30.15 8.24
CA TYR A 107 20.90 29.07 9.06
C TYR A 107 19.37 29.13 9.13
N ASN A 108 18.79 30.31 9.37
CA ASN A 108 17.33 30.47 9.44
C ASN A 108 16.67 30.12 8.10
N ALA A 109 17.28 30.52 6.97
CA ALA A 109 16.79 30.19 5.63
C ALA A 109 16.83 28.66 5.36
N ALA A 110 17.94 28.00 5.70
CA ALA A 110 18.07 26.54 5.58
C ALA A 110 17.04 25.80 6.46
N LYS A 111 16.86 26.26 7.70
CA LYS A 111 15.86 25.70 8.63
C LYS A 111 14.43 25.90 8.11
N ALA A 112 14.12 27.06 7.53
CA ALA A 112 12.83 27.31 6.91
C ALA A 112 12.58 26.38 5.73
N ALA A 113 13.57 26.17 4.84
CA ALA A 113 13.46 25.23 3.74
C ALA A 113 13.23 23.78 4.21
N TYR A 114 13.96 23.33 5.25
CA TYR A 114 13.72 22.04 5.88
C TYR A 114 12.29 21.92 6.44
N ASN A 115 11.80 22.92 7.15
CA ASN A 115 10.44 22.90 7.70
C ASN A 115 9.37 22.83 6.60
N THR A 116 9.56 23.53 5.48
CA THR A 116 8.69 23.42 4.31
C THR A 116 8.68 22.01 3.73
N ALA A 117 9.86 21.39 3.57
CA ALA A 117 9.98 20.01 3.09
C ALA A 117 9.33 19.01 4.06
N LEU A 118 9.51 19.21 5.37
CA LEU A 118 8.88 18.38 6.40
C LEU A 118 7.36 18.51 6.40
N ALA A 119 6.83 19.72 6.21
CA ALA A 119 5.39 19.94 6.07
C ALA A 119 4.84 19.22 4.83
N ALA A 120 5.51 19.32 3.68
CA ALA A 120 5.12 18.62 2.45
C ALA A 120 5.13 17.10 2.63
N TYR A 121 6.16 16.55 3.29
CA TYR A 121 6.24 15.13 3.65
C TYR A 121 5.06 14.71 4.53
N ASN A 122 4.77 15.45 5.61
CA ASN A 122 3.65 15.14 6.51
C ASN A 122 2.31 15.20 5.78
N THR A 123 2.12 16.17 4.88
CA THR A 123 0.92 16.23 4.03
C THR A 123 0.82 15.01 3.12
N ALA A 124 1.90 14.63 2.43
CA ALA A 124 1.92 13.45 1.56
C ALA A 124 1.60 12.15 2.33
N VAL A 125 2.18 11.99 3.52
CA VAL A 125 1.89 10.85 4.41
C VAL A 125 0.42 10.83 4.82
N SER A 126 -0.14 11.98 5.22
CA SER A 126 -1.56 12.11 5.57
C SER A 126 -2.46 11.75 4.39
N THR A 127 -2.19 12.31 3.20
CA THR A 127 -2.93 12.01 1.97
C THR A 127 -2.86 10.52 1.62
N ARG A 128 -1.70 9.88 1.78
CA ARG A 128 -1.54 8.44 1.58
C ARG A 128 -2.46 7.65 2.52
N TYR A 129 -2.49 7.98 3.81
CA TYR A 129 -3.37 7.30 4.76
C TYR A 129 -4.86 7.51 4.43
N THR A 130 -5.26 8.72 4.05
CA THR A 130 -6.64 8.99 3.59
C THR A 130 -7.00 8.14 2.38
N ARG A 131 -6.10 8.00 1.40
CA ARG A 131 -6.32 7.14 0.23
C ARG A 131 -6.46 5.67 0.62
N LEU A 132 -5.58 5.15 1.49
CA LEU A 132 -5.69 3.76 1.97
C LEU A 132 -7.03 3.54 2.70
N GLN A 133 -7.45 4.47 3.55
CA GLN A 133 -8.76 4.39 4.22
C GLN A 133 -9.91 4.42 3.21
N ALA A 134 -9.80 5.26 2.17
CA ALA A 134 -10.84 5.35 1.15
C ALA A 134 -10.94 4.09 0.29
N VAL A 135 -9.82 3.41 0.02
CA VAL A 135 -9.82 2.08 -0.62
C VAL A 135 -10.59 1.07 0.23
N GLN A 136 -10.33 1.03 1.54
CA GLN A 136 -11.07 0.16 2.45
C GLN A 136 -12.58 0.48 2.46
N GLY A 137 -12.93 1.77 2.47
CA GLY A 137 -14.32 2.23 2.36
C GLY A 137 -14.96 1.83 1.03
N ALA A 138 -14.24 1.94 -0.09
CA ALA A 138 -14.73 1.59 -1.41
C ALA A 138 -14.97 0.09 -1.56
N ILE A 139 -14.05 -0.73 -1.03
CA ILE A 139 -14.22 -2.19 -0.96
C ILE A 139 -15.50 -2.53 -0.20
N TRP A 140 -15.75 -1.87 0.93
CA TRP A 140 -17.00 -2.04 1.67
C TRP A 140 -18.21 -1.58 0.88
N GLN A 141 -18.17 -0.45 0.19
CA GLN A 141 -19.32 0.00 -0.62
C GLN A 141 -19.67 -1.03 -1.70
N VAL A 142 -18.67 -1.55 -2.41
CA VAL A 142 -18.85 -2.58 -3.46
C VAL A 142 -19.37 -3.88 -2.85
N ALA A 143 -18.73 -4.37 -1.78
CA ALA A 143 -19.08 -5.64 -1.17
C ALA A 143 -20.45 -5.61 -0.49
N SER A 144 -20.83 -4.50 0.14
CA SER A 144 -22.06 -4.38 0.94
C SER A 144 -23.24 -3.79 0.17
N ASN A 145 -22.99 -3.18 -1.01
CA ASN A 145 -23.93 -2.34 -1.73
C ASN A 145 -24.56 -1.24 -0.85
N ARG A 146 -23.74 -0.63 0.03
CA ARG A 146 -24.14 0.46 0.92
C ARG A 146 -23.15 1.61 0.83
N ASN A 147 -23.61 2.83 1.07
CA ASN A 147 -22.71 3.97 1.15
C ASN A 147 -21.93 3.95 2.46
N VAL A 148 -20.62 4.14 2.34
CA VAL A 148 -19.72 4.51 3.44
C VAL A 148 -19.65 6.03 3.45
N SER A 149 -19.96 6.63 4.59
CA SER A 149 -19.89 8.08 4.79
C SER A 149 -19.19 8.44 6.09
N SER A 150 -18.73 9.68 6.17
CA SER A 150 -17.99 10.22 7.31
C SER A 150 -18.38 11.69 7.54
N SER A 151 -17.71 12.35 8.50
CA SER A 151 -17.83 13.80 8.65
C SER A 151 -16.96 14.60 7.67
N ASP A 152 -16.13 13.92 6.86
CA ASP A 152 -15.24 14.52 5.87
C ASP A 152 -15.76 14.25 4.46
N SER A 153 -16.36 15.27 3.83
CA SER A 153 -16.92 15.15 2.49
C SER A 153 -15.88 14.86 1.40
N SER A 154 -14.60 15.20 1.64
CA SER A 154 -13.52 14.89 0.70
C SER A 154 -13.14 13.42 0.74
N PHE A 155 -13.18 12.81 1.92
CA PHE A 155 -13.05 11.36 2.08
C PHE A 155 -14.23 10.63 1.42
N ASP A 156 -15.46 11.07 1.69
CA ASP A 156 -16.66 10.47 1.13
C ASP A 156 -16.64 10.51 -0.41
N LEU A 157 -16.28 11.65 -1.00
CA LEU A 157 -16.13 11.78 -2.45
C LEU A 157 -15.04 10.85 -3.00
N LEU A 158 -13.92 10.66 -2.28
CA LEU A 158 -12.88 9.74 -2.71
C LEU A 158 -13.36 8.29 -2.68
N VAL A 159 -14.10 7.89 -1.64
CA VAL A 159 -14.71 6.57 -1.54
C VAL A 159 -15.69 6.34 -2.69
N ASP A 160 -16.61 7.28 -2.93
CA ASP A 160 -17.63 7.17 -3.97
C ASP A 160 -17.01 7.07 -5.37
N ASN A 161 -15.95 7.85 -5.60
CA ASN A 161 -15.18 7.79 -6.83
C ASN A 161 -14.52 6.41 -7.03
N LEU A 162 -13.89 5.87 -5.99
CA LEU A 162 -13.24 4.56 -6.02
C LEU A 162 -14.25 3.40 -6.12
N SER A 163 -15.45 3.51 -5.55
CA SER A 163 -16.46 2.45 -5.62
C SER A 163 -17.31 2.49 -6.91
N SER A 164 -17.21 3.59 -7.67
CA SER A 164 -18.01 3.84 -8.86
C SER A 164 -17.79 2.81 -9.98
N ALA A 165 -18.73 2.77 -10.94
CA ALA A 165 -18.72 1.80 -12.03
C ALA A 165 -17.56 1.96 -13.02
N ASN A 166 -16.92 3.14 -13.09
CA ASN A 166 -15.84 3.45 -14.04
C ASN A 166 -14.47 3.53 -13.34
N LEU A 167 -14.14 2.48 -12.59
CA LEU A 167 -12.87 2.33 -11.86
C LEU A 167 -11.62 2.49 -12.74
N THR A 168 -11.71 2.21 -14.04
CA THR A 168 -10.61 2.33 -15.00
C THR A 168 -10.06 3.76 -15.14
N ASP A 169 -10.88 4.78 -14.92
CA ASP A 169 -10.47 6.19 -15.04
C ASP A 169 -9.64 6.66 -13.82
N PHE A 170 -9.70 5.95 -12.69
CA PHE A 170 -8.91 6.24 -11.50
C PHE A 170 -7.54 5.54 -11.49
N PHE A 171 -7.35 4.51 -12.32
CA PHE A 171 -6.06 3.84 -12.50
C PHE A 171 -5.11 4.56 -13.47
N VAL A 172 -5.46 5.80 -13.86
CA VAL A 172 -4.60 6.70 -14.62
C VAL A 172 -3.40 7.09 -13.77
N GLY A 173 -2.26 6.46 -14.04
CA GLY A 173 -1.01 6.63 -13.29
C GLY A 173 -0.17 5.37 -13.11
N GLY A 174 -0.63 4.20 -13.58
CA GLY A 174 0.14 2.96 -13.56
C GLY A 174 -0.01 2.12 -12.27
N TYR A 175 -0.86 2.56 -11.33
CA TYR A 175 -1.27 1.75 -10.19
C TYR A 175 -2.51 0.95 -10.56
N GLY A 176 -2.41 -0.39 -10.64
CA GLY A 176 -3.52 -1.28 -10.98
C GLY A 176 -3.55 -1.76 -12.43
N ASP A 177 -2.40 -1.89 -13.09
CA ASP A 177 -2.36 -2.58 -14.39
C ASP A 177 -2.74 -4.06 -14.20
N GLY A 178 -3.68 -4.51 -15.02
CA GLY A 178 -4.60 -5.60 -14.72
C GLY A 178 -4.02 -7.00 -14.81
N ASP A 179 -3.18 -7.38 -13.85
CA ASP A 179 -2.94 -8.78 -13.52
C ASP A 179 -3.73 -9.20 -12.29
N TYR A 180 -4.69 -10.09 -12.54
CA TYR A 180 -5.77 -10.59 -11.71
C TYR A 180 -5.33 -11.39 -10.46
N GLY A 181 -4.12 -11.14 -9.97
CA GLY A 181 -3.59 -11.74 -8.77
C GLY A 181 -4.19 -11.08 -7.53
N PHE A 182 -5.34 -11.55 -7.09
CA PHE A 182 -5.72 -11.37 -5.70
C PHE A 182 -6.05 -12.72 -5.08
N THR A 183 -5.56 -12.93 -3.87
CA THR A 183 -6.03 -14.06 -3.06
C THR A 183 -7.15 -13.52 -2.21
N LEU A 184 -8.28 -14.18 -2.29
CA LEU A 184 -9.34 -13.97 -1.35
C LEU A 184 -9.29 -15.09 -0.33
N ILE A 185 -9.40 -14.71 0.93
CA ILE A 185 -9.57 -15.63 2.03
C ILE A 185 -10.92 -15.30 2.64
N THR A 186 -11.94 -16.12 2.39
CA THR A 186 -13.13 -16.15 3.24
C THR A 186 -12.85 -17.08 4.42
N PRO A 187 -13.52 -16.96 5.55
CA PRO A 187 -13.33 -17.95 6.60
C PRO A 187 -14.01 -19.25 6.17
N VAL A 188 -13.40 -20.36 6.57
CA VAL A 188 -14.07 -21.67 6.56
C VAL A 188 -15.39 -21.51 7.30
N GLN A 189 -16.49 -21.91 6.67
CA GLN A 189 -17.82 -21.93 7.28
C GLN A 189 -17.85 -22.99 8.40
N GLN A 190 -17.24 -22.70 9.56
CA GLN A 190 -17.16 -23.65 10.67
C GLN A 190 -18.33 -23.47 11.65
N TYR A 191 -19.40 -24.19 11.31
CA TYR A 191 -20.29 -24.95 12.19
C TYR A 191 -20.51 -24.49 13.64
N GLY A 192 -21.79 -24.20 13.94
CA GLY A 192 -22.40 -24.51 15.23
C GLY A 192 -22.45 -23.39 16.26
N GLY A 193 -23.58 -22.68 16.32
CA GLY A 193 -23.88 -21.77 17.43
C GLY A 193 -24.09 -22.54 18.75
N TRP A 194 -23.85 -21.86 19.87
CA TRP A 194 -24.16 -22.36 21.21
C TRP A 194 -25.66 -22.77 21.25
N ASN A 195 -25.94 -24.04 21.54
CA ASN A 195 -27.27 -24.66 21.65
C ASN A 195 -28.03 -24.96 20.34
N GLY A 196 -27.37 -25.11 19.19
CA GLY A 196 -28.04 -25.57 17.96
C GLY A 196 -29.05 -24.59 17.37
N LYS A 197 -29.08 -23.35 17.88
CA LYS A 197 -29.64 -22.20 17.15
C LYS A 197 -28.49 -21.61 16.34
N THR A 198 -28.73 -21.46 15.04
CA THR A 198 -27.83 -20.90 14.02
C THR A 198 -26.86 -19.86 14.60
N PRO A 199 -25.54 -20.01 14.40
CA PRO A 199 -24.59 -18.95 14.77
C PRO A 199 -24.92 -17.68 13.96
N LEU A 200 -24.79 -16.50 14.57
CA LEU A 200 -24.67 -15.26 13.79
C LEU A 200 -23.39 -15.41 12.97
N ALA A 201 -23.55 -15.62 11.67
CA ALA A 201 -22.46 -15.80 10.72
C ALA A 201 -21.62 -14.53 10.68
N LEU A 202 -20.53 -14.49 11.44
CA LEU A 202 -19.50 -13.47 11.28
C LEU A 202 -18.40 -14.10 10.43
N THR A 203 -18.45 -13.81 9.14
CA THR A 203 -17.52 -14.35 8.15
C THR A 203 -16.54 -13.26 7.72
N GLN A 204 -15.47 -13.06 8.48
CA GLN A 204 -14.41 -12.13 8.10
C GLN A 204 -13.69 -12.60 6.83
N SER A 205 -13.92 -11.88 5.72
CA SER A 205 -13.23 -12.12 4.45
C SER A 205 -12.15 -11.07 4.21
N PHE A 206 -11.03 -11.50 3.63
CA PHE A 206 -9.91 -10.64 3.24
C PHE A 206 -9.60 -10.77 1.75
N VAL A 207 -9.14 -9.68 1.18
CA VAL A 207 -8.51 -9.68 -0.14
C VAL A 207 -7.07 -9.17 -0.03
N PHE A 208 -6.15 -9.88 -0.67
CA PHE A 208 -4.74 -9.54 -0.77
C PHE A 208 -4.43 -9.23 -2.22
N ALA A 209 -3.72 -8.14 -2.49
CA ALA A 209 -3.04 -8.01 -3.77
C ALA A 209 -1.89 -9.02 -3.75
N THR A 210 -1.95 -10.06 -4.58
CA THR A 210 -0.75 -10.85 -4.82
C THR A 210 0.07 -10.04 -5.80
N GLY A 211 1.10 -9.36 -5.29
CA GLY A 211 1.99 -8.55 -6.12
C GLY A 211 2.32 -9.33 -7.38
N ALA A 212 2.13 -8.68 -8.54
CA ALA A 212 2.17 -9.32 -9.85
C ALA A 212 3.39 -10.23 -9.93
N VAL A 213 3.18 -11.54 -9.74
CA VAL A 213 4.17 -12.52 -10.12
C VAL A 213 4.34 -12.26 -11.60
N PRO A 214 5.54 -11.90 -12.09
CA PRO A 214 5.69 -11.51 -13.47
C PRO A 214 5.03 -12.57 -14.34
N GLU A 215 4.17 -12.17 -15.26
CA GLU A 215 3.50 -13.14 -16.11
C GLU A 215 4.55 -14.06 -16.76
N PRO A 216 4.22 -15.32 -17.11
CA PRO A 216 5.15 -16.22 -17.79
C PRO A 216 5.83 -15.60 -19.02
N THR A 217 5.14 -14.67 -19.70
CA THR A 217 5.63 -13.82 -20.80
C THR A 217 6.73 -12.86 -20.36
N THR A 218 6.59 -12.22 -19.19
CA THR A 218 7.61 -11.34 -18.61
C THR A 218 8.86 -12.13 -18.21
N TRP A 219 8.70 -13.32 -17.62
CA TRP A 219 9.83 -14.22 -17.37
C TRP A 219 10.53 -14.63 -18.66
N ALA A 220 9.76 -14.98 -19.69
CA ALA A 220 10.32 -15.33 -21.00
C ALA A 220 11.09 -14.17 -21.62
N LEU A 221 10.59 -12.93 -21.52
CA LEU A 221 11.28 -11.72 -21.98
C LEU A 221 12.57 -11.45 -21.22
N LEU A 222 12.58 -11.60 -19.89
CA LEU A 222 13.79 -11.46 -19.08
C LEU A 222 14.83 -12.53 -19.45
N ILE A 223 14.40 -13.79 -19.57
CA ILE A 223 15.27 -14.90 -19.98
C ILE A 223 15.82 -14.66 -21.38
N ALA A 224 14.99 -14.23 -22.33
CA ALA A 224 15.42 -13.92 -23.69
C ALA A 224 16.40 -12.72 -23.73
N GLY A 225 16.13 -11.66 -22.96
CA GLY A 225 16.99 -10.48 -22.86
C GLY A 225 18.36 -10.80 -22.26
N PHE A 226 18.39 -11.44 -21.09
CA PHE A 226 19.65 -11.84 -20.45
C PHE A 226 20.37 -12.95 -21.23
N GLY A 227 19.63 -13.89 -21.81
CA GLY A 227 20.17 -14.92 -22.69
C GLY A 227 20.82 -14.34 -23.94
N GLY A 228 20.15 -13.37 -24.58
CA GLY A 228 20.67 -12.64 -25.74
C GLY A 228 21.92 -11.83 -25.42
N ALA A 229 21.90 -11.04 -24.34
CA ALA A 229 23.07 -10.29 -23.89
C ALA A 229 24.25 -11.22 -23.55
N GLY A 230 23.99 -12.32 -22.85
CA GLY A 230 24.99 -13.34 -22.53
C GLY A 230 25.59 -13.99 -23.78
N ALA A 231 24.77 -14.30 -24.80
CA ALA A 231 25.24 -14.86 -26.07
C ALA A 231 26.16 -13.88 -26.83
N MET A 232 25.81 -12.58 -26.85
CA MET A 232 26.64 -11.55 -27.49
C MET A 232 27.99 -11.38 -26.79
N LEU A 233 28.00 -11.34 -25.45
CA LEU A 233 29.24 -11.25 -24.67
C LEU A 233 30.15 -12.48 -24.88
N ARG A 234 29.56 -13.69 -24.96
CA ARG A 234 30.33 -14.91 -25.29
C ARG A 234 30.93 -14.86 -26.69
N ARG A 235 30.21 -14.31 -27.68
CA ARG A 235 30.73 -14.11 -29.05
C ARG A 235 31.90 -13.13 -29.06
N GLN A 236 31.79 -11.99 -28.38
CA GLN A 236 32.89 -11.02 -28.32
C GLN A 236 34.15 -11.59 -27.66
N ARG A 237 34.03 -12.35 -26.58
CA ARG A 237 35.20 -12.98 -25.91
C ARG A 237 35.92 -13.97 -26.82
N ARG A 238 35.20 -14.72 -27.67
CA ARG A 238 35.81 -15.63 -28.65
C ARG A 238 36.55 -14.89 -29.76
N LEU A 239 36.10 -13.70 -30.13
CA LEU A 239 36.78 -12.87 -31.13
C LEU A 239 38.03 -12.21 -30.53
N ALA A 240 37.99 -11.83 -29.25
CA ALA A 240 39.12 -11.25 -28.55
C ALA A 240 40.25 -12.25 -28.23
N SER A 241 39.99 -13.56 -28.24
CA SER A 241 41.00 -14.61 -27.99
C SER A 241 41.69 -15.14 -29.26
N VAL A 242 41.37 -14.59 -30.44
CA VAL A 242 41.95 -14.98 -31.75
C VAL A 242 42.86 -13.88 -32.31
N ALA A 243 43.05 -12.77 -31.58
CA ALA A 243 44.04 -11.73 -31.83
C ALA A 243 45.21 -11.88 -30.85
#